data_AF-T0ZVR9-F1
#
_entry.id   AF-T0ZVR9-F1
#
_cell.length_a   1.000
_cell.length_b   1.000
_cell.length_c   1.000
_cell.angle_alpha   90.00
_cell.angle_beta   90.00
_cell.angle_gamma   90.00
#
_symmetry.space_group_name_H-M   'P 1'
#
loop_
_entity.id
_entity.type
_entity.pdbx_description
1 polymer ?
#
loop_
_entity_poly.entity_id
_entity_poly.type
_entity_poly.pdbx_seq_one_letter_code
_entity_poly.pdbx_strand_id
1 'polypeptide(L)' 'MGAAGIGRLILCHPGVAEEPDLNRQILLKADQIGEPRVFNAAEAISLRYPDVEVIAIDAGV' A
#
# COMPACT_ATOMS: atom_id res chain seq x y z
N MET A 1 2.49 13.83 5.35
CA MET A 1 2.27 13.56 6.79
C MET A 1 2.86 12.19 7.08
N GLY A 2 3.97 12.11 7.82
CA GLY A 2 4.69 10.85 8.06
C GLY A 2 5.81 10.98 9.09
N ALA A 3 5.67 11.95 9.99
CA ALA A 3 6.60 12.22 11.09
C ALA A 3 5.80 12.57 12.36
N ALA A 4 4.68 11.87 12.58
CA ALA A 4 3.72 12.20 13.63
C ALA A 4 3.32 10.97 14.44
N GLY A 5 4.28 10.16 14.91
CA GLY A 5 4.07 9.24 16.03
C GLY A 5 2.81 8.35 15.99
N ILE A 6 2.37 7.92 14.80
CA ILE A 6 1.23 7.02 14.66
C ILE A 6 1.80 5.62 14.64
N GLY A 7 1.77 4.92 15.79
CA GLY A 7 2.29 3.55 15.89
C GLY A 7 1.56 2.53 15.01
N ARG A 8 0.42 2.90 14.42
CA ARG A 8 -0.41 2.03 13.60
C ARG A 8 -1.07 2.76 12.42
N LEU A 9 -0.91 2.22 11.21
CA LEU A 9 -1.54 2.66 9.97
C LEU A 9 -2.45 1.55 9.42
N ILE A 10 -3.71 1.87 9.15
CA ILE A 10 -4.65 0.93 8.52
C ILE A 10 -4.91 1.40 7.10
N LEU A 11 -4.65 0.53 6.11
CA LEU A 11 -4.96 0.74 4.71
C LEU A 11 -6.17 -0.12 4.35
N CYS A 12 -7.21 0.50 3.82
CA CYS A 12 -8.42 -0.17 3.37
C CYS A 12 -8.75 0.31 1.96
N HIS A 13 -8.57 -0.56 0.97
CA HIS A 13 -8.84 -0.21 -0.42
C HIS A 13 -9.23 -1.45 -1.23
N PRO A 14 -10.32 -1.41 -2.01
CA PRO A 14 -10.68 -2.50 -2.89
C PRO A 14 -9.87 -2.47 -4.18
N GLY A 15 -9.59 -3.64 -4.74
CA GLY A 15 -9.13 -3.78 -6.11
C GLY A 15 -7.61 -3.90 -6.28
N VAL A 16 -7.25 -4.35 -7.48
CA VAL A 16 -5.88 -4.74 -7.84
C VAL A 16 -5.13 -3.59 -8.50
N ALA A 17 -3.81 -3.66 -8.50
CA ALA A 17 -2.97 -2.74 -9.26
C ALA A 17 -3.18 -2.94 -10.76
N GLU A 18 -3.47 -1.87 -11.50
CA GLU A 18 -3.64 -1.90 -12.94
C GLU A 18 -2.53 -1.10 -13.64
N GLU A 19 -2.20 -1.42 -14.89
CA GLU A 19 -1.22 -0.66 -15.70
C GLU A 19 -1.39 0.88 -15.66
N PRO A 20 -2.61 1.46 -15.76
CA PRO A 20 -2.78 2.91 -15.64
C PRO A 20 -2.39 3.48 -14.27
N ASP A 21 -2.37 2.67 -13.20
CA ASP A 21 -1.96 3.12 -11.87
C ASP A 21 -0.46 3.41 -11.80
N LEU A 22 0.38 2.75 -12.60
CA LEU A 22 1.82 2.98 -12.65
C LEU A 22 2.19 4.42 -13.05
N ASN A 23 1.32 5.08 -13.82
CA ASN A 23 1.51 6.47 -14.24
C ASN A 23 1.23 7.50 -13.11
N ARG A 24 0.60 7.10 -12.00
CA ARG A 24 0.15 8.02 -10.93
C ARG A 24 0.48 7.58 -9.51
N GLN A 25 0.81 6.30 -9.27
CA GLN A 25 1.10 5.74 -7.96
C GLN A 25 2.57 5.30 -7.88
N ILE A 26 3.41 6.19 -7.35
CA ILE A 26 4.88 5.99 -7.19
C ILE A 26 5.24 4.73 -6.38
N LEU A 27 4.30 4.17 -5.62
CA LEU A 27 4.51 3.01 -4.76
C LEU A 27 4.18 1.66 -5.42
N LEU A 28 3.64 1.66 -6.65
CA LEU A 28 3.32 0.44 -7.39
C LEU A 28 4.45 0.06 -8.34
N LYS A 29 4.85 -1.21 -8.30
CA LYS A 29 5.84 -1.78 -9.22
C LYS A 29 5.15 -2.54 -10.36
N ALA A 30 5.77 -2.53 -11.54
CA ALA A 30 5.20 -3.17 -12.73
C ALA A 30 5.09 -4.70 -12.62
N ASP A 31 5.87 -5.33 -11.74
CA ASP A 31 5.82 -6.76 -11.45
C ASP A 31 4.66 -7.15 -10.51
N GLN A 32 3.94 -6.18 -9.95
CA GLN A 32 2.83 -6.40 -9.00
C GLN A 32 1.45 -6.03 -9.59
N ILE A 33 1.36 -5.87 -10.91
CA ILE A 33 0.08 -5.68 -11.61
C ILE A 33 -0.80 -6.92 -11.41
N GLY A 34 -2.07 -6.72 -11.07
CA GLY A 34 -3.02 -7.79 -10.78
C GLY A 34 -3.05 -8.22 -9.31
N GLU A 35 -2.13 -7.75 -8.47
CA GLU A 35 -2.14 -7.98 -7.03
C GLU A 35 -2.94 -6.88 -6.29
N PRO A 36 -3.55 -7.16 -5.13
CA PRO A 36 -4.29 -6.14 -4.38
C PRO A 36 -3.38 -4.98 -3.98
N ARG A 37 -3.72 -3.77 -4.44
CA ARG A 37 -2.85 -2.60 -4.29
C ARG A 37 -2.60 -2.22 -2.82
N VAL A 38 -3.52 -2.61 -1.93
CA VAL A 38 -3.41 -2.39 -0.50
C VAL A 38 -2.22 -3.13 0.11
N PHE A 39 -1.88 -4.32 -0.40
CA PHE A 39 -0.72 -5.10 0.07
C PHE A 39 0.58 -4.51 -0.46
N ASN A 40 0.62 -4.10 -1.73
CA ASN A 40 1.78 -3.43 -2.32
C ASN A 40 2.12 -2.13 -1.57
N ALA A 41 1.09 -1.34 -1.25
CA ALA A 41 1.25 -0.13 -0.45
C ALA A 41 1.73 -0.44 0.97
N ALA A 42 1.22 -1.51 1.60
CA ALA A 42 1.65 -1.91 2.94
C ALA A 42 3.10 -2.40 2.97
N GLU A 43 3.55 -3.17 1.98
CA GLU A 43 4.94 -3.58 1.82
C GLU A 43 5.85 -2.36 1.69
N ALA A 44 5.51 -1.43 0.80
CA ALA A 44 6.31 -0.23 0.56
C ALA A 44 6.44 0.66 1.81
N ILE A 45 5.34 0.81 2.57
CA ILE A 45 5.35 1.59 3.81
C ILE A 45 6.16 0.87 4.90
N SER A 46 5.99 -0.44 5.05
CA SER A 46 6.72 -1.22 6.07
C SER A 46 8.23 -1.23 5.83
N LEU A 47 8.66 -1.26 4.56
CA LEU A 47 10.07 -1.17 4.19
C LEU A 47 10.68 0.20 4.52
N ARG A 48 9.90 1.27 4.37
CA ARG A 48 10.34 2.66 4.55
C ARG A 48 10.27 3.11 6.02
N TYR A 49 9.28 2.61 6.77
CA TYR A 49 8.97 2.99 8.13
C TYR A 49 8.79 1.74 9.00
N PRO A 50 9.91 1.08 9.39
CA PRO A 50 9.86 -0.19 10.13
C PRO A 50 9.19 -0.08 11.51
N ASP A 51 9.12 1.12 12.09
CA ASP A 51 8.49 1.39 13.38
C ASP A 51 6.96 1.62 13.28
N VAL A 52 6.38 1.51 12.08
CA VAL A 52 4.95 1.69 11.85
C VAL A 52 4.29 0.32 11.65
N GLU A 53 3.32 -0.02 12.51
CA GLU A 53 2.49 -1.20 12.30
C GLU A 53 1.50 -0.94 11.16
N VAL A 54 1.64 -1.63 10.03
CA VAL A 54 0.75 -1.47 8.87
C VAL A 54 -0.22 -2.65 8.78
N ILE A 55 -1.51 -2.36 8.78
CA ILE A 55 -2.58 -3.34 8.59
C ILE A 55 -3.23 -3.07 7.23
N ALA A 56 -3.19 -4.04 6.33
CA ALA A 56 -3.81 -3.98 5.01
C ALA A 56 -5.12 -4.77 4.99
N ILE A 57 -6.20 -4.13 4.56
CA ILE A 57 -7.51 -4.74 4.38
C ILE A 57 -7.92 -4.52 2.92
N ASP A 58 -8.07 -5.61 2.17
CA ASP A 58 -8.73 -5.55 0.86
C ASP A 58 -10.23 -5.48 1.09
N ALA A 59 -10.84 -4.36 0.72
CA ALA A 59 -12.28 -4.10 0.90
C ALA A 59 -13.13 -4.71 -0.23
N GLY A 60 -12.51 -5.40 -1.20
CA GLY A 60 -13.15 -5.97 -2.38
C GLY A 60 -13.60 -7.42 -2.29
N VAL A 61 -13.65 -8.00 -1.08
CA VAL A 61 -14.29 -9.31 -0.80
C VAL A 61 -15.80 -9.19 -0.64
#